data_AF-A0A3N9NLM6-F1
#
_entry.id   AF-A0A3N9NLM6-F1
#
_cell.length_a   1.000
_cell.length_b   1.000
_cell.length_c   1.000
_cell.angle_alpha   90.00
_cell.angle_beta   90.00
_cell.angle_gamma   90.00
#
_symmetry.space_group_name_H-M   'P 1'
#
loop_
_entity.id
_entity.type
_entity.pdbx_description
1 polymer ?
#
loop_
_entity_poly.entity_id
_entity_poly.type
_entity_poly.pdbx_seq_one_letter_code
_entity_poly.pdbx_strand_id
1 'polypeptide(L)'
;MDLEHTIDFETFYFYSLLENIKKKGQNTLESSLQSDLNDFVEFLLSGSSPLDSIEKLAHRQGTSDISIFFADIIERVLEYQPEKSLNRIDEYAHDFLEMFRELSKDSQWNEKATQDLTEIMQSTSQEYVEPQEPQPDIFRDLTEVDVLNFVHSQIFNQIRSVFQKNDPSSIEYVNLLSENIEKKLPALDFPDSFRMDDSLNSVVTMLEKLYNPPAEREVLKDYLNDFWQDIDSLVRNLNILATDFPEKFQEFCKAEKAVSEEAETAEEERVELLTDSVQKEVQPEK
;
A
#
# COMPACT_ATOMS: atom_id res chain seq x y z
N MET A 1 -21.63 -1.56 14.55
CA MET A 1 -20.31 -2.15 14.26
C MET A 1 -20.10 -1.79 12.81
N ASP A 2 -19.54 -0.60 12.59
CA ASP A 2 -19.50 0.01 11.28
C ASP A 2 -18.06 -0.05 10.75
N LEU A 3 -17.93 -0.81 9.66
CA LEU A 3 -16.74 -1.06 8.85
C LEU A 3 -16.49 0.15 7.93
N GLU A 4 -16.07 1.30 8.46
CA GLU A 4 -15.87 2.49 7.63
C GLU A 4 -14.37 2.85 7.46
N HIS A 5 -13.88 2.41 6.29
CA HIS A 5 -12.86 3.04 5.42
C HIS A 5 -11.45 2.41 5.38
N THR A 6 -11.37 1.22 4.78
CA THR A 6 -10.16 0.70 4.12
C THR A 6 -9.82 1.58 2.92
N ILE A 7 -8.55 1.94 2.73
CA ILE A 7 -8.06 2.79 1.64
C ILE A 7 -7.81 1.93 0.39
N ASP A 8 -8.46 2.23 -0.74
CA ASP A 8 -8.26 1.54 -2.03
C ASP A 8 -6.91 1.90 -2.71
N PHE A 9 -6.54 1.13 -3.74
CA PHE A 9 -5.25 1.30 -4.44
C PHE A 9 -5.13 2.69 -5.08
N GLU A 10 -6.23 3.21 -5.64
CA GLU A 10 -6.31 4.53 -6.25
C GLU A 10 -6.00 5.60 -5.21
N THR A 11 -6.70 5.57 -4.09
CA THR A 11 -6.47 6.49 -2.98
C THR A 11 -5.03 6.40 -2.49
N PHE A 12 -4.47 5.19 -2.32
CA PHE A 12 -3.06 5.01 -1.97
C PHE A 12 -2.10 5.60 -3.02
N TYR A 13 -2.38 5.33 -4.30
CA TYR A 13 -1.59 5.81 -5.42
C TYR A 13 -1.54 7.33 -5.44
N PHE A 14 -2.67 7.98 -5.22
CA PHE A 14 -2.77 9.44 -5.15
C PHE A 14 -2.06 10.00 -3.93
N TYR A 15 -2.15 9.36 -2.76
CA TYR A 15 -1.33 9.76 -1.61
C TYR A 15 0.17 9.71 -1.94
N SER A 16 0.63 8.61 -2.54
CA SER A 16 2.03 8.42 -2.93
C SER A 16 2.49 9.43 -3.99
N LEU A 17 1.63 9.70 -4.97
CA LEU A 17 1.88 10.69 -6.00
C LEU A 17 2.01 12.10 -5.40
N LEU A 18 1.07 12.50 -4.54
CA LEU A 18 1.09 13.80 -3.88
C LEU A 18 2.30 13.98 -2.95
N GLU A 19 2.69 12.92 -2.24
CA GLU A 19 3.91 12.93 -1.42
C GLU A 19 5.16 13.10 -2.29
N ASN A 20 5.24 12.40 -3.42
CA ASN A 20 6.38 12.52 -4.33
C ASN A 20 6.43 13.90 -5.03
N ILE A 21 5.27 14.45 -5.41
CA ILE A 21 5.14 15.84 -5.90
C ILE A 21 5.69 16.82 -4.87
N LYS A 22 5.29 16.69 -3.59
CA LYS A 22 5.76 17.55 -2.51
C LYS A 22 7.28 17.43 -2.31
N LYS A 23 7.81 16.21 -2.24
CA LYS A 23 9.26 15.93 -2.08
C LYS A 23 10.09 16.47 -3.25
N LYS A 24 9.63 16.27 -4.50
CA LYS A 24 10.33 16.81 -5.67
C LYS A 24 10.22 18.33 -5.75
N GLY A 25 9.06 18.90 -5.45
CA GLY A 25 8.83 20.34 -5.46
C GLY A 25 9.74 21.09 -4.49
N GLN A 26 10.01 20.52 -3.31
CA GLN A 26 10.99 21.05 -2.35
C GLN A 26 12.40 21.24 -2.93
N ASN A 27 12.76 20.43 -3.93
CA ASN A 27 14.09 20.43 -4.54
C ASN A 27 14.17 21.19 -5.86
N THR A 28 13.02 21.49 -6.50
CA THR A 28 12.98 21.98 -7.90
C THR A 28 12.22 23.29 -8.10
N LEU A 29 11.44 23.76 -7.12
CA LEU A 29 10.67 25.01 -7.21
C LEU A 29 11.28 26.10 -6.33
N GLU A 30 11.01 27.35 -6.70
CA GLU A 30 11.34 28.53 -5.89
C GLU A 30 10.41 28.63 -4.68
N SER A 31 10.85 29.28 -3.60
CA SER A 31 10.17 29.26 -2.30
C SER A 31 8.71 29.74 -2.33
N SER A 32 8.37 30.73 -3.14
CA SER A 32 6.98 31.20 -3.26
C SER A 32 6.09 30.15 -3.91
N LEU A 33 6.53 29.60 -5.04
CA LEU A 33 5.81 28.57 -5.79
C LEU A 33 5.72 27.25 -5.02
N GLN A 34 6.73 26.96 -4.19
CA GLN A 34 6.71 25.84 -3.26
C GLN A 34 5.65 26.01 -2.17
N SER A 35 5.40 27.24 -1.68
CA SER A 35 4.32 27.53 -0.73
C SER A 35 2.97 27.23 -1.38
N ASP A 36 2.74 27.76 -2.58
CA ASP A 36 1.49 27.54 -3.32
C ASP A 36 1.26 26.04 -3.60
N LEU A 37 2.32 25.31 -3.96
CA LEU A 37 2.27 23.86 -4.13
C LEU A 37 1.92 23.13 -2.83
N ASN A 38 2.51 23.53 -1.71
CA ASN A 38 2.25 22.89 -0.42
C ASN A 38 0.79 23.10 0.01
N ASP A 39 0.27 24.32 -0.14
CA ASP A 39 -1.10 24.66 0.20
C ASP A 39 -2.08 23.85 -0.68
N PHE A 40 -1.76 23.71 -1.98
CA PHE A 40 -2.53 22.89 -2.91
C PHE A 40 -2.52 21.39 -2.54
N VAL A 41 -1.34 20.83 -2.25
CA VAL A 41 -1.21 19.43 -1.84
C VAL A 41 -1.91 19.19 -0.50
N GLU A 42 -1.78 20.12 0.45
CA GLU A 42 -2.44 20.01 1.75
C GLU A 42 -3.96 20.05 1.62
N PHE A 43 -4.50 20.90 0.73
CA PHE A 43 -5.91 20.88 0.37
C PHE A 43 -6.34 19.49 -0.13
N LEU A 44 -5.61 18.92 -1.10
CA LEU A 44 -5.93 17.60 -1.65
C LEU A 44 -5.90 16.48 -0.61
N LEU A 45 -5.02 16.61 0.39
CA LEU A 45 -4.90 15.64 1.48
C LEU A 45 -5.89 15.88 2.63
N SER A 46 -6.58 17.02 2.66
CA SER A 46 -7.47 17.42 3.75
C SER A 46 -8.87 16.79 3.69
N GLY A 47 -9.28 16.29 2.52
CA GLY A 47 -10.57 15.63 2.32
C GLY A 47 -10.66 14.22 2.93
N SER A 48 -11.86 13.63 2.85
CA SER A 48 -12.09 12.22 3.16
C SER A 48 -11.29 11.28 2.27
N SER A 49 -11.00 11.68 1.02
CA SER A 49 -9.98 11.09 0.16
C SER A 49 -9.34 12.16 -0.74
N PRO A 50 -8.13 11.93 -1.29
CA PRO A 50 -7.57 12.77 -2.33
C PRO A 50 -8.45 12.79 -3.58
N LEU A 51 -9.14 11.68 -3.89
CA LEU A 51 -10.05 11.58 -5.03
C LEU A 51 -11.26 12.53 -4.85
N ASP A 52 -11.85 12.59 -3.67
CA ASP A 52 -12.97 13.50 -3.36
C ASP A 52 -12.52 14.97 -3.51
N SER A 53 -11.28 15.25 -3.12
CA SER A 53 -10.72 16.59 -3.23
C SER A 53 -10.42 16.95 -4.69
N ILE A 54 -9.93 15.99 -5.49
CA ILE A 54 -9.74 16.13 -6.94
C ILE A 54 -11.08 16.35 -7.64
N GLU A 55 -12.14 15.62 -7.25
CA GLU A 55 -13.48 15.81 -7.78
C GLU A 55 -14.00 17.22 -7.46
N LYS A 56 -13.79 17.72 -6.24
CA LYS A 56 -14.13 19.11 -5.88
C LYS A 56 -13.40 20.13 -6.75
N LEU A 57 -12.16 19.87 -7.15
CA LEU A 57 -11.42 20.72 -8.09
C LEU A 57 -11.99 20.66 -9.51
N ALA A 58 -12.49 19.52 -9.97
CA ALA A 58 -13.08 19.38 -11.30
C ALA A 58 -14.31 20.27 -11.50
N HIS A 59 -15.00 20.63 -10.41
CA HIS A 59 -16.15 21.53 -10.42
C HIS A 59 -15.77 23.02 -10.46
N ARG A 60 -14.47 23.37 -10.44
CA ARG A 60 -13.98 24.75 -10.39
C ARG A 60 -13.22 25.11 -11.66
N GLN A 61 -13.52 26.30 -12.21
CA GLN A 61 -12.97 26.74 -13.48
C GLN A 61 -11.48 27.12 -13.36
N GLY A 62 -11.02 27.63 -12.20
CA GLY A 62 -9.62 28.00 -11.99
C GLY A 62 -8.67 26.80 -11.90
N THR A 63 -9.20 25.60 -11.66
CA THR A 63 -8.41 24.37 -11.44
C THR A 63 -8.64 23.32 -12.51
N SER A 64 -9.23 23.69 -13.65
CA SER A 64 -9.60 22.77 -14.72
C SER A 64 -8.42 21.96 -15.25
N ASP A 65 -7.28 22.60 -15.54
CA ASP A 65 -6.10 21.91 -16.08
C ASP A 65 -5.54 20.88 -15.11
N ILE A 66 -5.54 21.20 -13.81
CA ILE A 66 -5.10 20.27 -12.76
C ILE A 66 -6.10 19.11 -12.61
N SER A 67 -7.40 19.40 -12.66
CA SER A 67 -8.43 18.35 -12.59
C SER A 67 -8.36 17.39 -13.78
N ILE A 68 -8.07 17.90 -14.99
CA ILE A 68 -7.86 17.09 -16.20
C ILE A 68 -6.63 16.20 -16.01
N PHE A 69 -5.53 16.77 -15.54
CA PHE A 69 -4.32 16.00 -15.27
C PHE A 69 -4.57 14.82 -14.32
N PHE A 70 -5.28 15.06 -13.22
CA PHE A 70 -5.58 13.99 -12.28
C PHE A 70 -6.63 13.00 -12.81
N ALA A 71 -7.63 13.45 -13.58
CA ALA A 71 -8.57 12.57 -14.25
C ALA A 71 -7.87 11.59 -15.21
N ASP A 72 -6.94 12.10 -16.03
CA ASP A 72 -6.13 11.27 -16.93
C ASP A 72 -5.29 10.24 -16.16
N ILE A 73 -4.81 10.58 -14.96
CA ILE A 73 -4.08 9.65 -14.10
C ILE A 73 -5.04 8.61 -13.51
N ILE A 74 -6.23 9.00 -13.03
CA ILE A 74 -7.24 8.05 -12.51
C ILE A 74 -7.54 7.00 -13.59
N GLU A 75 -7.82 7.42 -14.83
CA GLU A 75 -8.10 6.51 -15.93
C GLU A 75 -6.95 5.54 -16.18
N ARG A 76 -5.71 6.04 -16.20
CA ARG A 76 -4.53 5.20 -16.41
C ARG A 76 -4.25 4.24 -15.26
N VAL A 77 -4.49 4.66 -14.02
CA VAL A 77 -4.33 3.82 -12.83
C VAL A 77 -5.31 2.65 -12.87
N LEU A 78 -6.54 2.88 -13.34
CA LEU A 78 -7.56 1.86 -13.54
C LEU A 78 -7.24 0.91 -14.71
N GLU A 79 -6.58 1.40 -15.76
CA GLU A 79 -6.22 0.59 -16.94
C GLU A 79 -4.98 -0.29 -16.74
N TYR A 80 -4.06 0.11 -15.87
CA TYR A 80 -2.78 -0.57 -15.68
C TYR A 80 -2.75 -1.45 -14.42
N GLN A 81 -1.91 -2.50 -14.46
CA GLN A 81 -1.61 -3.27 -13.26
C GLN A 81 -0.91 -2.37 -12.21
N PRO A 82 -1.21 -2.55 -10.90
CA PRO A 82 -0.69 -1.69 -9.83
C PRO A 82 0.82 -1.44 -9.89
N GLU A 83 1.61 -2.47 -10.12
CA GLU A 83 3.08 -2.40 -10.25
C GLU A 83 3.53 -1.45 -11.37
N LYS A 84 2.83 -1.44 -12.51
CA LYS A 84 3.15 -0.56 -13.63
C LYS A 84 2.77 0.88 -13.33
N SER A 85 1.63 1.09 -12.68
CA SER A 85 1.19 2.42 -12.24
C SER A 85 2.22 3.00 -11.28
N LEU A 86 2.64 2.25 -10.26
CA LEU A 86 3.59 2.71 -9.24
C LEU A 86 4.94 3.13 -9.83
N ASN A 87 5.46 2.41 -10.82
CA ASN A 87 6.71 2.76 -11.51
C ASN A 87 6.64 4.11 -12.25
N ARG A 88 5.44 4.65 -12.48
CA ARG A 88 5.21 5.93 -13.17
C ARG A 88 4.95 7.10 -12.22
N ILE A 89 4.88 6.86 -10.91
CA ILE A 89 4.70 7.94 -9.92
C ILE A 89 5.78 9.02 -10.08
N ASP A 90 7.03 8.62 -10.35
CA ASP A 90 8.13 9.57 -10.51
C ASP A 90 7.98 10.45 -11.76
N GLU A 91 7.56 9.84 -12.87
CA GLU A 91 7.28 10.49 -14.15
C GLU A 91 6.11 11.46 -14.01
N TYR A 92 4.98 11.01 -13.46
CA TYR A 92 3.80 11.87 -13.28
C TYR A 92 4.01 12.98 -12.25
N ALA A 93 4.80 12.74 -11.19
CA ALA A 93 5.17 13.81 -10.28
C ALA A 93 6.02 14.89 -10.99
N HIS A 94 6.90 14.48 -11.91
CA HIS A 94 7.66 15.44 -12.72
C HIS A 94 6.75 16.22 -13.68
N ASP A 95 5.88 15.53 -14.42
CA ASP A 95 4.94 16.14 -15.35
C ASP A 95 4.02 17.15 -14.66
N PHE A 96 3.51 16.78 -13.47
CA PHE A 96 2.71 17.68 -12.65
C PHE A 96 3.46 18.95 -12.29
N LEU A 97 4.71 18.84 -11.83
CA LEU A 97 5.50 20.01 -11.40
C LEU A 97 5.84 20.93 -12.55
N GLU A 98 6.12 20.39 -13.74
CA GLU A 98 6.32 21.20 -14.94
C GLU A 98 5.03 21.91 -15.35
N MET A 99 3.89 21.21 -15.37
CA MET A 99 2.58 21.81 -15.62
C MET A 99 2.26 22.91 -14.59
N PHE A 100 2.41 22.63 -13.29
CA PHE A 100 2.13 23.56 -12.20
C PHE A 100 3.00 24.82 -12.30
N ARG A 101 4.28 24.66 -12.65
CA ARG A 101 5.20 25.80 -12.89
C ARG A 101 4.75 26.64 -14.07
N GLU A 102 4.33 26.04 -15.18
CA GLU A 102 3.85 26.78 -16.35
C GLU A 102 2.53 27.52 -16.06
N LEU A 103 1.57 26.86 -15.42
CA LEU A 103 0.28 27.47 -15.04
C LEU A 103 0.49 28.65 -14.10
N SER A 104 1.39 28.53 -13.13
CA SER A 104 1.66 29.59 -12.14
C SER A 104 2.35 30.83 -12.71
N LYS A 105 2.83 30.80 -13.96
CA LYS A 105 3.32 32.00 -14.67
C LYS A 105 2.17 32.91 -15.10
N ASP A 106 0.96 32.38 -15.26
CA ASP A 106 -0.23 33.18 -15.50
C ASP A 106 -0.80 33.66 -14.16
N SER A 107 -0.63 34.95 -13.89
CA SER A 107 -1.14 35.56 -12.65
C SER A 107 -2.66 35.44 -12.51
N GLN A 108 -3.40 35.44 -13.62
CA GLN A 108 -4.86 35.30 -13.57
C GLN A 108 -5.26 33.86 -13.22
N TRP A 109 -4.47 32.89 -13.64
CA TRP A 109 -4.68 31.50 -13.24
C TRP A 109 -4.40 31.33 -11.74
N ASN A 110 -3.26 31.82 -11.25
CA ASN A 110 -2.89 31.66 -9.84
C ASN A 110 -3.89 32.34 -8.89
N GLU A 111 -4.33 33.56 -9.21
CA GLU A 111 -5.37 34.25 -8.43
C GLU A 111 -6.68 33.44 -8.38
N LYS A 112 -7.13 32.90 -9.52
CA LYS A 112 -8.35 32.11 -9.59
C LYS A 112 -8.23 30.76 -8.88
N ALA A 113 -7.14 30.04 -9.08
CA ALA A 113 -6.90 28.76 -8.42
C ALA A 113 -6.83 28.92 -6.90
N THR A 114 -6.13 29.96 -6.41
CA THR A 114 -6.05 30.26 -4.98
C THR A 114 -7.40 30.66 -4.40
N GLN A 115 -8.18 31.46 -5.14
CA GLN A 115 -9.54 31.82 -4.74
C GLN A 115 -10.44 30.58 -4.65
N ASP A 116 -10.43 29.73 -5.67
CA ASP A 116 -11.24 28.49 -5.72
C ASP A 116 -10.88 27.54 -4.57
N LEU A 117 -9.59 27.34 -4.27
CA LEU A 117 -9.12 26.54 -3.14
C LEU A 117 -9.63 27.11 -1.80
N THR A 118 -9.50 28.43 -1.62
CA THR A 118 -9.96 29.11 -0.40
C THR A 118 -11.47 28.98 -0.20
N GLU A 119 -12.25 29.12 -1.29
CA GLU A 119 -13.70 28.96 -1.25
C GLU A 119 -14.13 27.52 -0.91
N ILE A 120 -13.45 26.50 -1.44
CA ILE A 120 -13.75 25.10 -1.11
C ILE A 120 -13.43 24.81 0.37
N MET A 121 -12.30 25.30 0.88
CA MET A 121 -11.91 25.13 2.29
C MET A 121 -12.87 25.84 3.25
N GLN A 122 -13.46 26.98 2.85
CA GLN A 122 -14.42 27.71 3.68
C GLN A 122 -15.83 27.10 3.63
N SER A 123 -16.22 26.52 2.50
CA SER A 123 -17.55 25.89 2.33
C SER A 123 -17.67 24.54 3.03
N THR A 124 -16.56 23.81 3.25
CA THR A 124 -16.54 22.57 4.05
C THR A 124 -16.82 22.78 5.54
N SER A 125 -16.87 24.03 6.02
CA SER A 125 -17.29 24.37 7.40
C SER A 125 -18.81 24.56 7.58
N GLN A 126 -19.62 24.43 6.51
CA GLN A 126 -21.08 24.66 6.55
C GLN A 126 -21.92 23.65 5.76
N GLU A 127 -21.53 22.39 5.64
CA GLU A 127 -22.41 21.37 5.02
C GLU A 127 -23.46 20.84 6.01
N TYR A 128 -24.66 21.40 5.92
CA TYR A 128 -25.91 20.71 6.26
C TYR A 128 -26.04 19.50 5.31
N VAL A 129 -25.99 18.29 5.87
CA VAL A 129 -26.22 17.04 5.13
C VAL A 129 -27.71 16.96 4.79
N GLU A 130 -28.07 17.27 3.54
CA GLU A 130 -29.37 16.90 2.98
C GLU A 130 -29.29 15.44 2.51
N PRO A 131 -30.26 14.57 2.86
CA PRO A 131 -30.17 13.15 2.54
C PRO A 131 -30.39 12.94 1.04
N GLN A 132 -29.31 12.68 0.30
CA GLN A 132 -29.40 12.20 -1.08
C GLN A 132 -29.74 10.71 -1.11
N GLU A 133 -30.60 10.32 -2.05
CA GLU A 133 -30.97 8.93 -2.32
C GLU A 133 -29.71 8.06 -2.57
N PRO A 134 -29.70 6.79 -2.15
CA PRO A 134 -28.54 5.93 -2.30
C PRO A 134 -28.26 5.69 -3.79
N GLN A 135 -27.22 6.35 -4.30
CA GLN A 135 -26.66 6.01 -5.59
C GLN A 135 -25.90 4.68 -5.47
N PRO A 136 -25.84 3.88 -6.55
CA PRO A 136 -25.09 2.64 -6.56
C PRO A 136 -23.62 2.96 -6.31
N ASP A 137 -23.15 2.50 -5.16
CA ASP A 137 -21.77 2.57 -4.69
C ASP A 137 -20.86 1.82 -5.69
N ILE A 138 -20.18 2.58 -6.55
CA ILE A 138 -19.33 2.04 -7.63
C ILE A 138 -18.07 1.38 -7.03
N PHE A 139 -17.76 1.65 -5.76
CA PHE A 139 -16.52 1.26 -5.08
C PHE A 139 -16.68 0.08 -4.13
N ARG A 140 -17.85 -0.58 -4.12
CA ARG A 140 -18.15 -1.66 -3.18
C ARG A 140 -17.75 -3.02 -3.74
N ASP A 141 -16.47 -3.38 -3.60
CA ASP A 141 -15.97 -4.76 -3.42
C ASP A 141 -14.43 -4.78 -3.47
N LEU A 142 -13.75 -4.42 -2.37
CA LEU A 142 -12.32 -4.74 -2.18
C LEU A 142 -12.11 -5.37 -0.79
N THR A 143 -11.88 -6.67 -0.81
CA THR A 143 -11.62 -7.53 0.36
C THR A 143 -10.20 -7.29 0.88
N GLU A 144 -9.93 -7.55 2.17
CA GLU A 144 -8.65 -7.40 2.92
C GLU A 144 -7.34 -7.84 2.20
N VAL A 145 -7.48 -8.55 1.09
CA VAL A 145 -6.42 -9.08 0.24
C VAL A 145 -5.60 -7.98 -0.45
N ASP A 146 -6.15 -6.77 -0.69
CA ASP A 146 -5.47 -5.78 -1.56
C ASP A 146 -4.35 -4.97 -0.85
N VAL A 147 -4.54 -4.54 0.40
CA VAL A 147 -3.50 -3.80 1.16
C VAL A 147 -2.31 -4.70 1.49
N LEU A 148 -2.57 -5.96 1.84
CA LEU A 148 -1.49 -6.92 2.11
C LEU A 148 -0.68 -7.21 0.85
N ASN A 149 -1.31 -7.29 -0.32
CA ASN A 149 -0.62 -7.42 -1.60
C ASN A 149 0.25 -6.18 -1.90
N PHE A 150 -0.26 -4.98 -1.60
CA PHE A 150 0.51 -3.76 -1.72
C PHE A 150 1.74 -3.74 -0.80
N VAL A 151 1.54 -3.98 0.50
CA VAL A 151 2.60 -4.06 1.51
C VAL A 151 3.65 -5.08 1.08
N HIS A 152 3.19 -6.25 0.64
CA HIS A 152 4.05 -7.31 0.13
C HIS A 152 4.91 -6.84 -1.03
N SER A 153 4.29 -6.22 -2.02
CA SER A 153 4.96 -5.73 -3.22
C SER A 153 6.01 -4.67 -2.89
N GLN A 154 5.74 -3.73 -1.98
CA GLN A 154 6.71 -2.69 -1.62
C GLN A 154 7.91 -3.24 -0.86
N ILE A 155 7.66 -4.07 0.15
CA ILE A 155 8.71 -4.72 0.92
C ILE A 155 9.61 -5.50 -0.04
N PHE A 156 9.01 -6.32 -0.91
CA PHE A 156 9.77 -7.14 -1.83
C PHE A 156 10.53 -6.34 -2.89
N ASN A 157 9.91 -5.33 -3.50
CA ASN A 157 10.57 -4.47 -4.48
C ASN A 157 11.79 -3.75 -3.88
N GLN A 158 11.68 -3.26 -2.64
CA GLN A 158 12.78 -2.58 -1.98
C GLN A 158 13.91 -3.56 -1.59
N ILE A 159 13.58 -4.72 -1.00
CA ILE A 159 14.57 -5.76 -0.70
C ILE A 159 15.28 -6.19 -2.01
N ARG A 160 14.51 -6.52 -3.04
CA ARG A 160 15.04 -6.96 -4.33
C ARG A 160 15.94 -5.91 -4.97
N SER A 161 15.53 -4.63 -5.00
CA SER A 161 16.33 -3.53 -5.54
C SER A 161 17.69 -3.40 -4.84
N VAL A 162 17.71 -3.46 -3.52
CA VAL A 162 18.94 -3.35 -2.72
C VAL A 162 19.85 -4.56 -2.92
N PHE A 163 19.31 -5.78 -2.89
CA PHE A 163 20.10 -6.98 -3.10
C PHE A 163 20.59 -7.12 -4.55
N GLN A 164 19.83 -6.67 -5.56
CA GLN A 164 20.29 -6.67 -6.96
C GLN A 164 21.50 -5.77 -7.15
N LYS A 165 21.60 -4.69 -6.38
CA LYS A 165 22.70 -3.73 -6.45
C LYS A 165 23.91 -4.15 -5.61
N ASN A 166 23.67 -4.65 -4.39
CA ASN A 166 24.72 -4.86 -3.39
C ASN A 166 25.20 -6.31 -3.28
N ASP A 167 24.31 -7.28 -3.45
CA ASP A 167 24.65 -8.71 -3.42
C ASP A 167 23.75 -9.52 -4.38
N PRO A 168 24.06 -9.50 -5.69
CA PRO A 168 23.26 -10.18 -6.70
C PRO A 168 23.17 -11.70 -6.49
N SER A 169 24.13 -12.29 -5.76
CA SER A 169 24.17 -13.73 -5.50
C SER A 169 23.07 -14.19 -4.54
N SER A 170 22.57 -13.27 -3.70
CA SER A 170 21.51 -13.53 -2.73
C SER A 170 20.09 -13.34 -3.29
N ILE A 171 19.95 -12.94 -4.56
CA ILE A 171 18.64 -12.66 -5.16
C ILE A 171 17.73 -13.88 -5.25
N GLU A 172 18.29 -15.07 -5.48
CA GLU A 172 17.51 -16.30 -5.48
C GLU A 172 16.86 -16.55 -4.11
N TYR A 173 17.58 -16.30 -3.01
CA TYR A 173 17.04 -16.41 -1.65
C TYR A 173 16.02 -15.32 -1.34
N VAL A 174 16.23 -14.10 -1.82
CA VAL A 174 15.25 -13.01 -1.68
C VAL A 174 13.93 -13.38 -2.39
N ASN A 175 13.99 -13.93 -3.60
CA ASN A 175 12.79 -14.38 -4.32
C ASN A 175 12.07 -15.50 -3.54
N LEU A 176 12.81 -16.48 -3.00
CA LEU A 176 12.25 -17.54 -2.17
C LEU A 176 11.57 -17.01 -0.91
N LEU A 177 12.15 -15.99 -0.27
CA LEU A 177 11.53 -15.31 0.88
C LEU A 177 10.19 -14.70 0.50
N SER A 178 10.10 -14.04 -0.66
CA SER A 178 8.84 -13.46 -1.15
C SER A 178 7.77 -14.52 -1.35
N GLU A 179 8.11 -15.58 -2.09
CA GLU A 179 7.19 -16.69 -2.36
C GLU A 179 6.68 -17.32 -1.05
N ASN A 180 7.58 -17.49 -0.07
CA ASN A 180 7.23 -18.07 1.23
C ASN A 180 6.39 -17.15 2.10
N ILE A 181 6.60 -15.83 2.02
CA ILE A 181 5.76 -14.86 2.73
C ILE A 181 4.38 -14.78 2.07
N GLU A 182 4.30 -14.74 0.75
CA GLU A 182 3.04 -14.66 -0.01
C GLU A 182 2.13 -15.84 0.32
N LYS A 183 2.68 -17.07 0.36
CA LYS A 183 1.96 -18.28 0.77
C LYS A 183 1.40 -18.24 2.20
N LYS A 184 1.96 -17.39 3.08
CA LYS A 184 1.59 -17.31 4.50
C LYS A 184 0.65 -16.15 4.81
N LEU A 185 0.34 -15.29 3.83
CA LEU A 185 -0.65 -14.23 4.03
C LEU A 185 -2.06 -14.82 4.20
N PRO A 186 -2.91 -14.24 5.07
CA PRO A 186 -2.73 -12.96 5.76
C PRO A 186 -1.99 -13.04 7.11
N ALA A 187 -1.70 -14.24 7.62
CA ALA A 187 -1.14 -14.44 8.96
C ALA A 187 0.30 -14.98 8.87
N LEU A 188 1.25 -14.05 8.84
CA LEU A 188 2.67 -14.39 8.87
C LEU A 188 3.05 -15.11 10.16
N ASP A 189 3.51 -16.34 10.00
CA ASP A 189 4.00 -17.14 11.11
C ASP A 189 5.38 -17.72 10.78
N PHE A 190 6.34 -17.36 11.63
CA PHE A 190 7.71 -17.83 11.59
C PHE A 190 7.96 -18.86 12.70
N PRO A 191 8.90 -19.79 12.51
CA PRO A 191 9.29 -20.73 13.56
C PRO A 191 9.72 -20.02 14.86
N ASP A 192 9.34 -20.56 16.02
CA ASP A 192 9.73 -19.98 17.31
C ASP A 192 11.25 -19.91 17.51
N SER A 193 12.00 -20.82 16.87
CA SER A 193 13.46 -20.77 16.85
C SER A 193 14.00 -19.45 16.29
N PHE A 194 13.29 -18.80 15.37
CA PHE A 194 13.71 -17.51 14.80
C PHE A 194 13.45 -16.35 15.78
N ARG A 195 12.40 -16.43 16.59
CA ARG A 195 12.11 -15.45 17.66
C ARG A 195 13.10 -15.54 18.82
N MET A 196 13.66 -16.74 19.04
CA MET A 196 14.68 -16.98 20.09
C MET A 196 16.11 -16.65 19.64
N ASP A 197 16.33 -16.38 18.35
CA ASP A 197 17.64 -16.03 17.81
C ASP A 197 17.76 -14.51 17.66
N ASP A 198 18.68 -13.89 18.41
CA ASP A 198 18.87 -12.43 18.41
C ASP A 198 19.12 -11.83 17.00
N SER A 199 19.77 -12.58 16.11
CA SER A 199 20.08 -12.14 14.75
C SER A 199 18.86 -12.19 13.82
N LEU A 200 17.89 -13.08 14.08
CA LEU A 200 16.68 -13.25 13.27
C LEU A 200 15.46 -12.51 13.86
N ASN A 201 15.38 -12.41 15.19
CA ASN A 201 14.24 -11.85 15.90
C ASN A 201 13.91 -10.42 15.44
N SER A 202 14.94 -9.61 15.19
CA SER A 202 14.74 -8.24 14.69
C SER A 202 14.08 -8.19 13.30
N VAL A 203 14.45 -9.11 12.41
CA VAL A 203 13.88 -9.25 11.07
C VAL A 203 12.45 -9.77 11.14
N VAL A 204 12.22 -10.81 11.95
CA VAL A 204 10.88 -11.38 12.17
C VAL A 204 9.92 -10.34 12.73
N THR A 205 10.32 -9.63 13.79
CA THR A 205 9.48 -8.60 14.42
C THR A 205 9.14 -7.47 13.45
N MET A 206 10.08 -7.07 12.58
CA MET A 206 9.82 -6.04 11.57
C MET A 206 8.86 -6.52 10.49
N LEU A 207 9.01 -7.75 10.00
CA LEU A 207 8.06 -8.32 9.04
C LEU A 207 6.67 -8.47 9.64
N GLU A 208 6.55 -8.99 10.87
CA GLU A 208 5.26 -9.09 11.56
C GLU A 208 4.62 -7.71 11.75
N LYS A 209 5.40 -6.67 12.10
CA LYS A 209 4.91 -5.28 12.18
C LYS A 209 4.41 -4.78 10.82
N LEU A 210 5.21 -4.96 9.78
CA LEU A 210 4.92 -4.43 8.44
C LEU A 210 3.74 -5.15 7.76
N TYR A 211 3.54 -6.43 8.03
CA TYR A 211 2.43 -7.19 7.46
C TYR A 211 1.18 -7.24 8.36
N ASN A 212 1.16 -6.44 9.43
CA ASN A 212 0.00 -6.28 10.29
C ASN A 212 -0.45 -4.80 10.31
N PRO A 213 -0.93 -4.27 9.18
CA PRO A 213 -1.38 -2.89 9.11
C PRO A 213 -2.54 -2.64 10.10
N PRO A 214 -2.58 -1.46 10.76
CA PRO A 214 -3.63 -1.16 11.72
C PRO A 214 -4.98 -1.00 11.02
N ALA A 215 -6.05 -1.50 11.65
CA ALA A 215 -7.42 -1.38 11.14
C ALA A 215 -7.99 0.04 11.27
N GLU A 216 -7.42 0.88 12.14
CA GLU A 216 -7.90 2.23 12.40
C GLU A 216 -7.22 3.27 11.49
N ARG A 217 -8.01 4.08 10.79
CA ARG A 217 -7.55 5.05 9.78
C ARG A 217 -6.54 6.08 10.32
N GLU A 218 -6.74 6.60 11.53
CA GLU A 218 -5.82 7.58 12.12
C GLU A 218 -4.45 6.97 12.39
N VAL A 219 -4.42 5.71 12.86
CA VAL A 219 -3.20 4.95 13.13
C VAL A 219 -2.53 4.48 11.83
N LEU A 220 -3.32 4.24 10.78
CA LEU A 220 -2.81 3.91 9.45
C LEU A 220 -1.97 5.04 8.85
N LYS A 221 -2.35 6.30 9.09
CA LYS A 221 -1.55 7.45 8.64
C LYS A 221 -0.17 7.47 9.29
N ASP A 222 -0.10 7.24 10.60
CA ASP A 222 1.17 7.17 11.32
C ASP A 222 1.99 5.95 10.90
N TYR A 223 1.32 4.80 10.72
CA TYR A 223 1.94 3.60 10.16
C TYR A 223 2.57 3.86 8.78
N LEU A 224 1.86 4.54 7.87
CA LEU A 224 2.36 4.87 6.53
C LEU A 224 3.50 5.90 6.55
N ASN A 225 3.46 6.87 7.48
CA ASN A 225 4.56 7.83 7.66
C ASN A 225 5.86 7.12 8.06
N ASP A 226 5.76 6.07 8.88
CA ASP A 226 6.90 5.28 9.36
C ASP A 226 7.23 4.09 8.43
N PHE A 227 6.30 3.68 7.57
CA PHE A 227 6.38 2.48 6.73
C PHE A 227 7.68 2.42 5.91
N TRP A 228 8.05 3.51 5.24
CA TRP A 228 9.27 3.55 4.44
C TRP A 228 10.53 3.44 5.30
N GLN A 229 10.52 4.06 6.49
CA GLN A 229 11.65 3.96 7.42
C GLN A 229 11.77 2.55 8.00
N ASP A 230 10.64 1.89 8.26
CA ASP A 230 10.58 0.51 8.71
C ASP A 230 11.05 -0.46 7.62
N ILE A 231 10.66 -0.25 6.35
CA ILE A 231 11.19 -1.02 5.22
C ILE A 231 12.70 -0.83 5.10
N ASP A 232 13.20 0.40 5.14
CA ASP A 232 14.64 0.65 5.04
C ASP A 232 15.41 0.03 6.22
N SER A 233 14.78 -0.06 7.39
CA SER A 233 15.34 -0.75 8.56
C SER A 233 15.32 -2.27 8.38
N LEU A 234 14.23 -2.83 7.85
CA LEU A 234 14.12 -4.24 7.51
C LEU A 234 15.18 -4.65 6.48
N VAL A 235 15.31 -3.89 5.39
CA VAL A 235 16.28 -4.16 4.31
C VAL A 235 17.70 -4.10 4.84
N ARG A 236 18.01 -3.14 5.71
CA ARG A 236 19.31 -3.05 6.38
C ARG A 236 19.59 -4.27 7.25
N ASN A 237 18.61 -4.71 8.04
CA ASN A 237 18.76 -5.90 8.90
C ASN A 237 18.90 -7.17 8.08
N LEU A 238 18.16 -7.32 6.99
CA LEU A 238 18.32 -8.43 6.04
C LEU A 238 19.70 -8.42 5.38
N ASN A 239 20.23 -7.25 5.02
CA ASN A 239 21.56 -7.15 4.44
C ASN A 239 22.67 -7.47 5.46
N ILE A 240 22.51 -7.04 6.72
CA ILE A 240 23.38 -7.45 7.83
C ILE A 240 23.32 -8.97 8.01
N LEU A 241 22.11 -9.55 8.03
CA LEU A 241 21.92 -10.98 8.17
C LEU A 241 22.58 -11.76 7.04
N ALA A 242 22.42 -11.32 5.79
CA ALA A 242 23.04 -11.93 4.62
C ALA A 242 24.58 -11.84 4.66
N THR A 243 25.13 -10.73 5.15
CA THR A 243 26.58 -10.48 5.18
C THR A 243 27.25 -11.20 6.36
N ASP A 244 26.70 -11.04 7.56
CA ASP A 244 27.33 -11.48 8.82
C ASP A 244 26.94 -12.93 9.18
N PHE A 245 25.77 -13.40 8.72
CA PHE A 245 25.22 -14.73 9.04
C PHE A 245 24.59 -15.41 7.79
N PRO A 246 25.36 -15.64 6.72
CA PRO A 246 24.83 -16.09 5.43
C PRO A 246 24.05 -17.42 5.50
N GLU A 247 24.48 -18.37 6.34
CA GLU A 247 23.76 -19.64 6.53
C GLU A 247 22.38 -19.43 7.15
N LYS A 248 22.27 -18.54 8.14
CA LYS A 248 20.99 -18.18 8.78
C LYS A 248 20.09 -17.41 7.83
N PHE A 249 20.66 -16.51 7.03
CA PHE A 249 19.90 -15.80 6.00
C PHE A 249 19.26 -16.78 5.01
N GLN A 250 20.02 -17.78 4.54
CA GLN A 250 19.50 -18.80 3.64
C GLN A 250 18.42 -19.66 4.30
N GLU A 251 18.61 -20.05 5.56
CA GLU A 251 17.61 -20.79 6.33
C GLU A 251 16.33 -19.97 6.50
N PHE A 252 16.47 -18.69 6.84
CA PHE A 252 15.36 -17.75 7.00
C PHE A 252 14.54 -17.61 5.72
N CYS A 253 15.21 -17.39 4.57
CA CYS A 253 14.55 -17.26 3.27
C CYS A 253 13.83 -18.53 2.82
N LYS A 254 14.31 -19.71 3.24
CA LYS A 254 13.74 -21.02 2.89
C LYS A 254 12.70 -21.52 3.89
N ALA A 255 12.42 -20.78 4.96
CA ALA A 255 11.61 -21.26 6.06
C ALA A 255 10.12 -21.40 5.69
N GLU A 256 9.77 -22.51 5.05
CA GLU A 256 8.42 -23.04 5.11
C GLU A 256 8.21 -23.55 6.55
N LYS A 257 7.09 -23.18 7.17
CA LYS A 257 6.73 -23.83 8.43
C LYS A 257 6.62 -25.32 8.06
N ALA A 258 7.34 -26.20 8.76
CA ALA A 258 7.00 -27.61 8.74
C ALA A 258 5.53 -27.66 9.16
N VAL A 259 4.62 -27.81 8.21
CA VAL A 259 3.24 -28.18 8.51
C VAL A 259 3.42 -29.45 9.32
N SER A 260 3.05 -29.40 10.60
CA SER A 260 3.14 -30.58 11.45
C SER A 260 2.45 -31.70 10.70
N GLU A 261 3.18 -32.77 10.38
CA GLU A 261 2.65 -34.00 9.75
C GLU A 261 1.48 -34.58 10.57
N GLU A 262 1.22 -34.09 11.78
CA GLU A 262 0.03 -34.38 12.60
C GLU A 262 -1.29 -33.83 12.02
N ALA A 263 -1.27 -32.80 11.16
CA ALA A 263 -2.49 -32.27 10.56
C ALA A 263 -2.96 -33.06 9.34
N GLU A 264 -2.03 -33.55 8.50
CA GLU A 264 -2.35 -34.41 7.35
C GLU A 264 -2.75 -35.82 7.80
N THR A 265 -2.07 -36.37 8.82
CA THR A 265 -2.42 -37.69 9.38
C THR A 265 -3.78 -37.70 10.08
N ALA A 266 -4.18 -36.61 10.75
CA ALA A 266 -5.49 -36.51 11.39
C ALA A 266 -6.67 -36.41 10.40
N GLU A 267 -6.43 -35.88 9.19
CA GLU A 267 -7.44 -35.79 8.14
C GLU A 267 -7.56 -37.12 7.36
N GLU A 268 -6.44 -37.84 7.15
CA GLU A 268 -6.45 -39.21 6.61
C GLU A 268 -7.14 -40.21 7.56
N GLU A 269 -6.85 -40.20 8.88
CA GLU A 269 -7.53 -41.08 9.84
C GLU A 269 -9.05 -40.80 9.92
N ARG A 270 -9.45 -39.53 9.75
CA ARG A 270 -10.86 -39.14 9.81
C ARG A 270 -11.64 -39.56 8.56
N VAL A 271 -11.00 -39.54 7.39
CA VAL A 271 -11.58 -40.04 6.14
C VAL A 271 -11.71 -41.56 6.17
N GLU A 272 -10.72 -42.28 6.72
CA GLU A 272 -10.76 -43.75 6.84
C GLU A 272 -11.90 -44.22 7.78
N LEU A 273 -12.10 -43.55 8.92
CA LEU A 273 -13.22 -43.80 9.86
C LEU A 273 -14.60 -43.52 9.26
N LEU A 274 -14.72 -42.55 8.35
CA LEU A 274 -15.96 -42.24 7.65
C LEU A 274 -16.28 -43.28 6.55
N THR A 275 -15.27 -43.79 5.84
CA THR A 275 -15.46 -44.87 4.86
C THR A 275 -15.86 -46.20 5.48
N ASP A 276 -15.33 -46.53 6.66
CA ASP A 276 -15.69 -47.75 7.40
C ASP A 276 -17.09 -47.71 8.00
N SER A 277 -17.59 -46.51 8.32
CA SER A 277 -18.94 -46.31 8.84
C SER A 277 -20.01 -46.45 7.75
N VAL A 278 -19.71 -46.04 6.52
CA VAL A 278 -20.63 -46.15 5.37
C VAL A 278 -20.76 -47.60 4.87
N GLN A 279 -19.73 -48.44 5.02
CA GLN A 279 -19.83 -49.87 4.64
C GLN A 279 -20.62 -50.73 5.63
N LYS A 280 -20.82 -50.28 6.88
CA LYS A 280 -21.57 -51.05 7.90
C LYS A 280 -23.08 -50.79 7.91
N GLU A 281 -23.57 -49.71 7.31
CA GLU A 281 -25.02 -49.43 7.20
C GLU A 281 -25.69 -50.08 5.97
N VAL A 282 -24.92 -50.70 5.06
CA VAL A 282 -25.45 -51.41 3.88
C VAL A 282 -25.34 -52.93 4.07
N GLN A 283 -25.89 -53.47 5.15
CA GLN A 283 -26.33 -54.86 5.18
C GLN A 283 -27.84 -54.92 5.42
N PRO A 284 -28.66 -55.39 4.47
CA PRO A 284 -30.07 -55.61 4.72
C PRO A 284 -30.22 -56.82 5.64
N GLU A 285 -30.78 -56.59 6.84
CA GLU A 285 -31.29 -57.67 7.68
C GLU A 285 -32.30 -58.51 6.86
N LYS A 286 -32.09 -59.82 6.86
CA LYS A 286 -32.98 -60.81 6.26
C LYS A 286 -34.23 -61.04 7.10
#